data_AF-A0A8D2PIY4-F1
#
_entry.id   AF-A0A8D2PIY4-F1
#
_cell.length_a   1.000
_cell.length_b   1.000
_cell.length_c   1.000
_cell.angle_alpha   90.00
_cell.angle_beta   90.00
_cell.angle_gamma   90.00
#
_symmetry.space_group_name_H-M   'P 1'
#
loop_
_entity.id
_entity.type
_entity.pdbx_description
1 polymer ?
#
loop_
_entity_poly.entity_id
_entity_poly.type
_entity_poly.pdbx_seq_one_letter_code
_entity_poly.pdbx_strand_id
1 'polypeptide(L)'
;NFICFFTINIRECIRTGCDGIIGSKLQYDKCGVCGGDNSSCTKVMGTFTKKSKGYTDVVKIPEGATHIKVRQFKGKDQSRFTAYLALKKKNGEYLVNGKYMISTSETIIDINGTVMNYSGWSHKDDFLHAMGHAATKEILIVQILATDPTLQTVLAEEVLTCGGVSFFQRGLRKPLLACWCQVCPDREKHRLQCTCVQSLIMGRICLFGPNEDVHCFKER
;
A
#
# COMPACT_ATOMS: atom_id res chain seq x y z
N ASN A 1 0.99 22.71 6.24
CA ASN A 1 2.04 23.44 6.97
C ASN A 1 2.30 24.80 6.35
N PHE A 2 1.36 25.73 6.53
CA PHE A 2 1.55 27.14 6.22
C PHE A 2 1.25 27.92 7.49
N ILE A 3 2.10 28.88 7.83
CA ILE A 3 1.82 29.88 8.84
C ILE A 3 1.41 31.13 8.09
N CYS A 4 0.15 31.51 8.27
CA CYS A 4 -0.43 32.69 7.65
C CYS A 4 -0.42 33.85 8.64
N PHE A 5 0.26 34.93 8.28
CA PHE A 5 0.26 36.18 9.02
C PHE A 5 -0.84 37.07 8.44
N PHE A 6 -1.78 37.45 9.31
CA PHE A 6 -2.85 38.36 8.97
C PHE A 6 -2.64 39.66 9.74
N THR A 7 -2.18 40.69 9.04
CA THR A 7 -2.21 42.07 9.54
C THR A 7 -3.24 42.87 8.75
N ILE A 8 -3.52 44.10 9.18
CA ILE A 8 -4.51 44.99 8.56
C ILE A 8 -4.27 45.16 7.05
N ASN A 9 -3.01 45.06 6.58
CA ASN A 9 -2.64 45.26 5.17
C ASN A 9 -1.91 44.07 4.51
N ILE A 10 -1.52 43.03 5.25
CA ILE A 10 -0.76 41.89 4.70
C ILE A 10 -1.49 40.59 4.99
N ARG A 11 -1.70 39.80 3.94
CA ARG A 11 -2.11 38.40 4.00
C ARG A 11 -1.03 37.57 3.33
N GLU A 12 -0.09 37.08 4.12
CA GLU A 12 1.02 36.27 3.62
C GLU A 12 1.01 34.92 4.32
N CYS A 13 1.06 33.84 3.53
CA CYS A 13 1.18 32.47 4.04
C CYS A 13 2.55 31.93 3.68
N ILE A 14 3.41 31.76 4.69
CA ILE A 14 4.75 31.22 4.52
C ILE A 14 4.73 29.73 4.84
N ARG A 15 5.33 28.93 3.96
CA ARG A 15 5.46 27.50 4.16
C ARG A 15 6.48 27.21 5.27
N THR A 16 6.13 26.30 6.17
CA THR A 16 7.07 25.75 7.16
C THR A 16 7.76 24.53 6.55
N GLY A 17 9.08 24.47 6.64
CA GLY A 17 9.85 23.29 6.24
C GLY A 17 9.52 22.06 7.09
N CYS A 18 9.97 20.89 6.65
CA CYS A 18 9.79 19.65 7.41
C CYS A 18 10.57 19.63 8.75
N ASP A 19 11.55 20.51 8.89
CA ASP A 19 12.36 20.80 10.07
C ASP A 19 11.65 21.71 11.09
N GLY A 20 10.44 22.18 10.77
CA GLY A 20 9.68 23.10 11.62
C GLY A 20 10.06 24.58 11.46
N ILE A 21 10.98 24.92 10.56
CA ILE A 21 11.45 26.30 10.36
C ILE A 21 10.61 27.02 9.31
N ILE A 22 10.12 28.22 9.62
CA ILE A 22 9.35 29.07 8.70
C ILE A 22 10.24 29.53 7.55
N GLY A 23 9.79 29.32 6.32
CA GLY A 23 10.56 29.69 5.12
C GLY A 23 11.68 28.71 4.75
N SER A 24 11.88 27.63 5.52
CA SER A 24 12.83 26.57 5.16
C SER A 24 12.39 25.86 3.87
N LYS A 25 13.38 25.58 3.02
CA LYS A 25 13.19 24.85 1.77
C LYS A 25 13.19 23.34 1.95
N LEU A 26 13.52 22.85 3.15
CA LEU A 26 13.55 21.40 3.44
C LEU A 26 12.15 20.81 3.34
N GLN A 27 12.04 19.67 2.65
CA GLN A 27 10.80 18.93 2.47
C GLN A 27 11.04 17.46 2.80
N TYR A 28 9.98 16.78 3.18
CA TYR A 28 10.00 15.33 3.24
C TYR A 28 10.16 14.76 1.83
N ASP A 29 11.05 13.79 1.69
CA ASP A 29 11.18 12.99 0.47
C ASP A 29 10.07 11.93 0.38
N LYS A 30 10.14 11.06 -0.65
CA LYS A 30 9.17 9.97 -0.82
C LYS A 30 9.26 8.92 0.29
N CYS A 31 10.39 8.82 0.97
CA CYS A 31 10.63 7.89 2.06
C CYS A 31 10.09 8.42 3.41
N GLY A 32 9.62 9.67 3.45
CA GLY A 32 9.20 10.32 4.69
C GLY A 32 10.37 10.89 5.50
N VAL A 33 11.55 11.08 4.88
CA VAL A 33 12.74 11.67 5.51
C VAL A 33 12.83 13.15 5.19
N CYS A 34 12.93 13.99 6.21
CA CYS A 34 13.09 15.43 6.03
C CYS A 34 14.47 15.76 5.42
N GLY A 35 14.48 16.41 4.24
CA GLY A 35 15.71 16.68 3.50
C GLY A 35 16.34 15.43 2.86
N GLY A 36 15.59 14.33 2.77
CA GLY A 36 16.06 13.10 2.13
C GLY A 36 16.19 13.21 0.61
N ASP A 37 16.89 12.23 0.03
CA ASP A 37 17.21 12.15 -1.40
C ASP A 37 16.42 11.04 -2.14
N ASN A 38 15.46 10.39 -1.46
CA ASN A 38 14.72 9.22 -1.92
C ASN A 38 15.52 7.91 -2.02
N SER A 39 16.73 7.83 -1.45
CA SER A 39 17.56 6.60 -1.51
C SER A 39 17.25 5.58 -0.42
N SER A 40 16.54 5.98 0.65
CA SER A 40 16.30 5.16 1.84
C SER A 40 15.08 4.22 1.73
N CYS A 41 14.39 4.24 0.60
CA CYS A 41 13.17 3.47 0.35
C CYS A 41 13.07 3.03 -1.11
N THR A 42 12.26 2.01 -1.37
CA THR A 42 12.00 1.51 -2.73
C THR A 42 10.53 1.66 -3.08
N LYS A 43 10.25 2.13 -4.29
CA LYS A 43 8.88 2.16 -4.82
C LYS A 43 8.44 0.77 -5.26
N VAL A 44 7.28 0.34 -4.81
CA VAL A 44 6.64 -0.91 -5.22
C VAL A 44 5.29 -0.64 -5.85
N MET A 45 5.01 -1.38 -6.92
CA MET A 45 3.76 -1.31 -7.66
C MET A 45 3.27 -2.72 -7.97
N GLY A 46 1.96 -2.91 -7.88
CA GLY A 46 1.33 -4.18 -8.15
C GLY A 46 -0.05 -4.02 -8.77
N THR A 47 -0.42 -5.01 -9.58
CA THR A 47 -1.75 -5.09 -10.19
C THR A 47 -2.46 -6.33 -9.69
N PHE A 48 -3.63 -6.13 -9.11
CA PHE A 48 -4.54 -7.21 -8.75
C PHE A 48 -5.68 -7.26 -9.76
N THR A 49 -5.83 -8.38 -10.44
CA THR A 49 -6.93 -8.61 -11.38
C THR A 49 -7.61 -9.93 -11.06
N LYS A 50 -8.83 -9.94 -10.54
CA LYS A 50 -9.56 -11.16 -10.14
C LYS A 50 -11.07 -11.02 -10.31
N LYS A 51 -11.73 -12.13 -10.70
CA LYS A 51 -13.18 -12.30 -10.53
C LYS A 51 -13.46 -12.81 -9.12
N SER A 52 -14.21 -12.06 -8.33
CA SER A 52 -14.53 -12.39 -6.94
C SER A 52 -15.90 -11.84 -6.58
N LYS A 53 -16.52 -12.43 -5.56
CA LYS A 53 -17.75 -11.93 -4.93
C LYS A 53 -17.49 -11.80 -3.43
N GLY A 54 -18.03 -10.75 -2.81
CA GLY A 54 -17.77 -10.42 -1.42
C GLY A 54 -16.39 -9.81 -1.21
N TYR A 55 -15.90 -9.91 0.03
CA TYR A 55 -14.59 -9.38 0.41
C TYR A 55 -13.44 -10.23 -0.14
N THR A 56 -12.45 -9.59 -0.74
CA THR A 56 -11.21 -10.24 -1.17
C THR A 56 -10.01 -9.35 -0.87
N ASP A 57 -9.00 -9.91 -0.20
CA ASP A 57 -7.71 -9.24 0.05
C ASP A 57 -6.99 -8.94 -1.26
N VAL A 58 -6.57 -7.68 -1.43
CA VAL A 58 -5.85 -7.16 -2.59
C VAL A 58 -4.37 -7.01 -2.28
N VAL A 59 -4.05 -6.26 -1.23
CA VAL A 59 -2.67 -5.97 -0.82
C VAL A 59 -2.60 -5.83 0.70
N LYS A 60 -1.48 -6.29 1.27
CA LYS A 60 -1.11 -6.05 2.67
C LYS A 60 -0.02 -4.98 2.69
N ILE A 61 -0.38 -3.81 3.17
CA ILE A 61 0.53 -2.68 3.34
C ILE A 61 1.28 -2.90 4.67
N PRO A 62 2.61 -3.03 4.64
CA PRO A 62 3.39 -3.23 5.86
C PRO A 62 3.46 -1.96 6.71
N GLU A 63 3.97 -2.11 7.93
CA GLU A 63 4.45 -0.97 8.72
C GLU A 63 5.64 -0.30 8.00
N GLY A 64 5.78 1.02 8.13
CA GLY A 64 6.80 1.80 7.43
C GLY A 64 6.39 2.32 6.05
N ALA A 65 5.32 1.81 5.45
CA ALA A 65 4.90 2.22 4.12
C ALA A 65 4.47 3.70 4.07
N THR A 66 4.93 4.43 3.05
CA THR A 66 4.58 5.82 2.76
C THR A 66 4.04 5.96 1.33
N HIS A 67 3.44 7.11 1.01
CA HIS A 67 2.95 7.43 -0.34
C HIS A 67 2.04 6.35 -0.95
N ILE A 68 1.27 5.68 -0.10
CA ILE A 68 0.35 4.61 -0.47
C ILE A 68 -0.74 5.18 -1.38
N LYS A 69 -0.99 4.54 -2.52
CA LYS A 69 -2.06 4.84 -3.46
C LYS A 69 -2.61 3.54 -3.99
N VAL A 70 -3.89 3.30 -3.76
CA VAL A 70 -4.63 2.18 -4.32
C VAL A 70 -5.77 2.72 -5.15
N ARG A 71 -5.84 2.31 -6.41
CA ARG A 71 -6.84 2.79 -7.37
C ARG A 71 -7.49 1.59 -8.05
N GLN A 72 -8.82 1.56 -8.02
CA GLN A 72 -9.59 0.62 -8.79
C GLN A 72 -9.91 1.21 -10.17
N PHE A 73 -9.88 0.36 -11.19
CA PHE A 73 -10.22 0.72 -12.56
C PHE A 73 -11.49 0.00 -13.00
N LYS A 74 -12.38 0.73 -13.68
CA LYS A 74 -13.54 0.16 -14.35
C LYS A 74 -13.09 -0.61 -15.59
N GLY A 75 -13.72 -1.75 -15.85
CA GLY A 75 -13.63 -2.38 -17.17
C GLY A 75 -14.23 -1.45 -18.23
N LYS A 76 -13.75 -1.56 -19.49
CA LYS A 76 -14.24 -0.72 -20.61
C LYS A 76 -15.75 -0.82 -20.82
N ASP A 77 -16.34 -1.97 -20.48
CA ASP A 77 -17.76 -2.25 -20.66
C ASP A 77 -18.61 -1.93 -19.41
N GLN A 78 -18.01 -1.38 -18.35
CA GLN A 78 -18.70 -1.08 -17.10
C GLN A 78 -19.04 0.41 -17.00
N SER A 79 -20.34 0.72 -16.88
CA SER A 79 -20.83 2.08 -16.66
C SER A 79 -20.62 2.59 -15.23
N ARG A 80 -20.46 1.68 -14.26
CA ARG A 80 -20.23 1.98 -12.83
C ARG A 80 -19.32 0.93 -12.19
N PHE A 81 -18.69 1.29 -11.08
CA PHE A 81 -17.99 0.29 -10.25
C PHE A 81 -19.01 -0.67 -9.65
N THR A 82 -18.70 -1.97 -9.65
CA THR A 82 -19.46 -3.03 -8.96
C THR A 82 -18.68 -3.62 -7.80
N ALA A 83 -17.55 -3.01 -7.48
CA ALA A 83 -16.75 -3.30 -6.30
C ALA A 83 -16.36 -1.99 -5.62
N TYR A 84 -16.01 -2.10 -4.33
CA TYR A 84 -15.65 -0.96 -3.50
C TYR A 84 -14.39 -1.29 -2.72
N LEU A 85 -13.42 -0.40 -2.68
CA LEU A 85 -12.25 -0.57 -1.82
C LEU A 85 -12.67 -0.57 -0.34
N ALA A 86 -12.05 -1.44 0.45
CA ALA A 86 -12.20 -1.48 1.90
C ALA A 86 -10.83 -1.55 2.55
N LEU A 87 -10.71 -0.98 3.75
CA LEU A 87 -9.48 -0.95 4.52
C LEU A 87 -9.74 -1.55 5.89
N LYS A 88 -8.90 -2.49 6.30
CA LYS A 88 -8.92 -3.06 7.65
C LYS A 88 -7.52 -3.17 8.24
N LYS A 89 -7.44 -3.20 9.55
CA LYS A 89 -6.23 -3.53 10.29
C LYS A 89 -5.98 -5.04 10.28
N LYS A 90 -4.77 -5.46 10.65
CA LYS A 90 -4.40 -6.88 10.78
C LYS A 90 -5.30 -7.66 11.76
N ASN A 91 -5.83 -7.01 12.79
CA ASN A 91 -6.74 -7.63 13.77
C ASN A 91 -8.16 -7.88 13.22
N GLY A 92 -8.47 -7.46 11.98
CA GLY A 92 -9.77 -7.63 11.34
C GLY A 92 -10.74 -6.45 11.53
N GLU A 93 -10.35 -5.41 12.29
CA GLU A 93 -11.12 -4.19 12.45
C GLU A 93 -11.15 -3.39 11.14
N TYR A 94 -12.34 -3.10 10.62
CA TYR A 94 -12.51 -2.27 9.43
C TYR A 94 -12.44 -0.79 9.77
N LEU A 95 -11.63 -0.08 8.98
CA LEU A 95 -11.50 1.37 9.03
C LEU A 95 -12.42 2.06 8.03
N VAL A 96 -12.67 1.42 6.88
CA VAL A 96 -13.67 1.87 5.90
C VAL A 96 -14.28 0.69 5.16
N ASN A 97 -15.54 0.86 4.75
CA ASN A 97 -16.31 -0.10 3.96
C ASN A 97 -16.35 -1.53 4.54
N GLY A 98 -16.51 -1.63 5.87
CA GLY A 98 -16.70 -2.88 6.61
C GLY A 98 -18.17 -3.26 6.80
N LYS A 99 -18.41 -4.51 7.21
CA LYS A 99 -19.76 -5.02 7.54
C LYS A 99 -20.80 -4.80 6.41
N TYR A 100 -20.36 -4.81 5.15
CA TYR A 100 -21.21 -4.55 3.97
C TYR A 100 -21.84 -3.15 3.91
N MET A 101 -21.35 -2.19 4.70
CA MET A 101 -21.73 -0.79 4.61
C MET A 101 -20.73 -0.04 3.74
N ILE A 102 -21.20 0.84 2.84
CA ILE A 102 -20.35 1.53 1.86
C ILE A 102 -20.47 3.05 2.07
N SER A 103 -19.34 3.72 2.21
CA SER A 103 -19.24 5.18 2.25
C SER A 103 -19.48 5.79 0.87
N THR A 104 -20.41 6.73 0.78
CA THR A 104 -20.79 7.40 -0.47
C THR A 104 -19.93 8.62 -0.79
N SER A 105 -19.36 9.23 0.23
CA SER A 105 -18.52 10.43 0.17
C SER A 105 -17.09 10.13 0.58
N GLU A 106 -16.24 11.12 0.32
CA GLU A 106 -14.87 11.16 0.82
C GLU A 106 -14.83 10.88 2.33
N THR A 107 -13.88 10.03 2.75
CA THR A 107 -13.72 9.61 4.14
C THR A 107 -12.25 9.73 4.54
N ILE A 108 -11.98 10.56 5.55
CA ILE A 108 -10.66 10.72 6.15
C ILE A 108 -10.51 9.75 7.32
N ILE A 109 -9.43 8.98 7.30
CA ILE A 109 -9.17 7.87 8.24
C ILE A 109 -7.84 8.16 8.93
N ASP A 110 -7.88 8.44 10.24
CA ASP A 110 -6.66 8.56 11.06
C ASP A 110 -6.26 7.21 11.63
N ILE A 111 -5.01 6.82 11.41
CA ILE A 111 -4.43 5.54 11.79
C ILE A 111 -3.08 5.82 12.47
N ASN A 112 -3.13 6.12 13.76
CA ASN A 112 -1.93 6.36 14.58
C ASN A 112 -0.98 7.42 13.99
N GLY A 113 -1.54 8.47 13.37
CA GLY A 113 -0.80 9.56 12.74
C GLY A 113 -0.56 9.37 11.23
N THR A 114 -0.81 8.19 10.67
CA THR A 114 -0.99 8.02 9.22
C THR A 114 -2.41 8.38 8.87
N VAL A 115 -2.61 9.37 8.01
CA VAL A 115 -3.95 9.74 7.58
C VAL A 115 -4.18 9.21 6.17
N MET A 116 -5.24 8.44 5.98
CA MET A 116 -5.65 7.92 4.68
C MET A 116 -6.91 8.64 4.21
N ASN A 117 -7.06 8.79 2.91
CA ASN A 117 -8.25 9.33 2.27
C ASN A 117 -8.85 8.28 1.34
N TYR A 118 -10.13 7.98 1.57
CA TYR A 118 -10.95 7.15 0.68
C TYR A 118 -11.89 8.04 -0.11
N SER A 119 -11.93 7.91 -1.43
CA SER A 119 -12.72 8.80 -2.30
C SER A 119 -14.23 8.68 -2.10
N GLY A 120 -14.75 7.53 -1.66
CA GLY A 120 -16.18 7.24 -1.71
C GLY A 120 -16.64 6.76 -3.08
N TRP A 121 -17.76 6.03 -3.13
CA TRP A 121 -18.22 5.38 -4.37
C TRP A 121 -18.88 6.32 -5.40
N SER A 122 -19.32 7.51 -4.99
CA SER A 122 -19.99 8.46 -5.89
C SER A 122 -19.03 9.15 -6.87
N HIS A 123 -17.73 8.99 -6.66
CA HIS A 123 -16.69 9.55 -7.50
C HIS A 123 -16.48 8.72 -8.77
N LYS A 124 -16.05 9.39 -9.85
CA LYS A 124 -15.73 8.71 -11.13
C LYS A 124 -14.60 7.68 -10.97
N ASP A 125 -13.74 7.88 -9.97
CA ASP A 125 -12.61 7.06 -9.58
C ASP A 125 -12.80 6.53 -8.14
N ASP A 126 -12.56 5.24 -7.91
CA ASP A 126 -12.55 4.61 -6.58
C ASP A 126 -11.09 4.44 -6.15
N PHE A 127 -10.66 5.22 -5.17
CA PHE A 127 -9.28 5.23 -4.71
C PHE A 127 -9.15 5.38 -3.20
N LEU A 128 -8.03 4.90 -2.69
CA LEU A 128 -7.57 5.05 -1.32
C LEU A 128 -6.11 5.52 -1.35
N HIS A 129 -5.76 6.61 -0.68
CA HIS A 129 -4.36 7.04 -0.61
C HIS A 129 -3.96 7.58 0.76
N ALA A 130 -2.67 7.49 1.08
CA ALA A 130 -2.09 8.18 2.23
C ALA A 130 -2.02 9.69 1.96
N MET A 131 -2.24 10.48 3.00
CA MET A 131 -2.07 11.91 3.03
C MET A 131 -0.81 12.26 3.82
N GLY A 132 -0.05 13.24 3.32
CA GLY A 132 1.22 13.64 3.92
C GLY A 132 2.33 12.60 3.74
N HIS A 133 3.29 12.63 4.66
CA HIS A 133 4.55 11.87 4.57
C HIS A 133 4.75 10.86 5.70
N ALA A 134 3.76 10.72 6.60
CA ALA A 134 3.83 9.80 7.72
C ALA A 134 3.78 8.34 7.22
N ALA A 135 4.73 7.54 7.70
CA ALA A 135 4.75 6.11 7.49
C ALA A 135 3.67 5.41 8.34
N THR A 136 3.13 4.30 7.84
CA THR A 136 2.25 3.41 8.60
C THR A 136 2.95 2.89 9.86
N LYS A 137 2.23 2.81 10.98
CA LYS A 137 2.71 2.25 12.25
C LYS A 137 2.18 0.85 12.53
N GLU A 138 1.39 0.31 11.60
CA GLU A 138 0.79 -1.01 11.71
C GLU A 138 0.47 -1.56 10.32
N ILE A 139 0.24 -2.87 10.24
CA ILE A 139 -0.12 -3.54 8.99
C ILE A 139 -1.58 -3.23 8.64
N LEU A 140 -1.78 -2.75 7.42
CA LEU A 140 -3.09 -2.50 6.84
C LEU A 140 -3.36 -3.49 5.71
N ILE A 141 -4.62 -3.88 5.55
CA ILE A 141 -5.07 -4.80 4.51
C ILE A 141 -6.12 -4.09 3.68
N VAL A 142 -5.82 -3.90 2.41
CA VAL A 142 -6.78 -3.39 1.44
C VAL A 142 -7.53 -4.57 0.85
N GLN A 143 -8.85 -4.44 0.80
CA GLN A 143 -9.75 -5.39 0.19
C GLN A 143 -10.58 -4.73 -0.90
N ILE A 144 -11.18 -5.55 -1.74
CA ILE A 144 -12.35 -5.17 -2.53
C ILE A 144 -13.59 -5.87 -1.98
N LEU A 145 -14.70 -5.16 -1.90
CA LEU A 145 -16.04 -5.71 -1.70
C LEU A 145 -16.76 -5.73 -3.05
N ALA A 146 -16.81 -6.88 -3.71
CA ALA A 146 -17.50 -7.02 -5.00
C ALA A 146 -18.94 -7.53 -4.82
N THR A 147 -19.92 -6.87 -5.44
CA THR A 147 -21.35 -7.27 -5.35
C THR A 147 -21.71 -8.37 -6.36
N ASP A 148 -20.97 -8.45 -7.47
CA ASP A 148 -21.11 -9.44 -8.52
C ASP A 148 -19.75 -10.07 -8.89
N PRO A 149 -19.72 -11.25 -9.54
CA PRO A 149 -18.48 -11.95 -9.88
C PRO A 149 -17.81 -11.41 -11.15
N THR A 150 -17.85 -10.09 -11.38
CA THR A 150 -17.17 -9.47 -12.51
C THR A 150 -15.66 -9.34 -12.29
N LEU A 151 -14.92 -9.11 -13.37
CA LEU A 151 -13.48 -8.94 -13.31
C LEU A 151 -13.16 -7.56 -12.72
N GLN A 152 -12.48 -7.54 -11.58
CA GLN A 152 -12.03 -6.32 -10.93
C GLN A 152 -10.53 -6.14 -11.12
N THR A 153 -10.11 -4.92 -11.42
CA THR A 153 -8.69 -4.55 -11.57
C THR A 153 -8.36 -3.41 -10.61
N VAL A 154 -7.36 -3.64 -9.76
CA VAL A 154 -6.86 -2.68 -8.78
C VAL A 154 -5.36 -2.52 -8.96
N LEU A 155 -4.89 -1.28 -9.05
CA LEU A 155 -3.46 -0.94 -8.98
C LEU A 155 -3.15 -0.45 -7.59
N ALA A 156 -2.09 -1.00 -6.99
CA ALA A 156 -1.50 -0.51 -5.76
C ALA A 156 -0.10 0.04 -6.07
N GLU A 157 0.18 1.23 -5.60
CA GLU A 157 1.46 1.92 -5.67
C GLU A 157 1.82 2.37 -4.26
N GLU A 158 2.98 1.99 -3.75
CA GLU A 158 3.44 2.35 -2.42
C GLU A 158 4.95 2.58 -2.41
N VAL A 159 5.43 3.39 -1.46
CA VAL A 159 6.85 3.59 -1.22
C VAL A 159 7.20 2.88 0.08
N LEU A 160 8.03 1.85 -0.02
CA LEU A 160 8.40 1.00 1.11
C LEU A 160 9.70 1.51 1.70
N THR A 161 9.64 2.00 2.92
CA THR A 161 10.82 2.22 3.75
C THR A 161 11.46 0.87 4.04
N CYS A 162 12.78 0.82 4.22
CA CYS A 162 13.51 -0.41 4.52
C CYS A 162 12.81 -1.21 5.65
N GLY A 163 12.13 -2.30 5.27
CA GLY A 163 11.12 -2.93 6.12
C GLY A 163 9.97 -3.64 5.36
N GLY A 164 10.29 -4.49 4.39
CA GLY A 164 9.36 -5.50 3.85
C GLY A 164 8.54 -5.09 2.62
N VAL A 165 8.41 -6.01 1.66
CA VAL A 165 7.61 -5.90 0.43
C VAL A 165 6.57 -7.01 0.38
N SER A 166 5.31 -6.67 0.10
CA SER A 166 4.24 -7.62 -0.26
C SER A 166 4.05 -7.63 -1.78
N PHE A 167 4.43 -8.70 -2.48
CA PHE A 167 4.06 -8.91 -3.89
C PHE A 167 2.95 -9.96 -4.03
N PHE A 168 2.01 -9.69 -4.94
CA PHE A 168 0.99 -10.64 -5.40
C PHE A 168 1.27 -10.95 -6.88
N GLN A 169 1.66 -12.18 -7.21
CA GLN A 169 1.91 -12.58 -8.60
C GLN A 169 0.76 -13.45 -9.11
N ARG A 170 0.18 -13.09 -10.26
CA ARG A 170 -0.69 -13.98 -11.06
C ARG A 170 0.01 -14.29 -12.38
N GLY A 171 0.22 -15.57 -12.69
CA GLY A 171 0.74 -15.93 -14.00
C GLY A 171 1.12 -17.39 -14.32
N LEU A 172 1.13 -18.35 -13.39
CA LEU A 172 1.50 -19.74 -13.71
C LEU A 172 0.50 -20.76 -13.14
N ARG A 173 0.18 -21.79 -13.93
CA ARG A 173 -0.80 -22.86 -13.66
C ARG A 173 -0.37 -23.84 -12.54
N LYS A 174 0.09 -23.36 -11.38
CA LYS A 174 0.48 -24.17 -10.19
C LYS A 174 0.17 -23.41 -8.90
N PRO A 175 0.01 -24.09 -7.73
CA PRO A 175 -0.72 -23.52 -6.59
C PRO A 175 -0.01 -22.30 -6.01
N LEU A 176 -0.83 -21.33 -5.61
CA LEU A 176 -0.52 -20.05 -4.96
C LEU A 176 0.84 -20.00 -4.22
N LEU A 177 1.82 -19.29 -4.79
CA LEU A 177 2.99 -18.80 -4.05
C LEU A 177 2.73 -17.37 -3.56
N ALA A 178 2.91 -17.14 -2.26
CA ALA A 178 3.12 -15.81 -1.69
C ALA A 178 4.60 -15.70 -1.27
N CYS A 179 5.38 -14.91 -2.00
CA CYS A 179 6.78 -14.65 -1.64
C CYS A 179 6.90 -13.33 -0.88
N TRP A 180 7.55 -13.38 0.28
CA TRP A 180 7.93 -12.18 1.03
C TRP A 180 9.37 -11.83 0.68
N CYS A 181 9.64 -10.58 0.33
CA CYS A 181 11.02 -10.10 0.18
C CYS A 181 11.26 -8.91 1.11
N GLN A 182 12.34 -8.98 1.88
CA GLN A 182 12.84 -7.90 2.70
C GLN A 182 14.01 -7.25 1.95
N VAL A 183 13.88 -5.96 1.64
CA VAL A 183 14.96 -5.15 1.07
C VAL A 183 15.45 -4.20 2.15
N CYS A 184 16.69 -4.39 2.62
CA CYS A 184 17.39 -3.44 3.47
C CYS A 184 18.82 -3.25 2.92
N PRO A 185 19.35 -2.01 2.89
CA PRO A 185 20.75 -1.77 2.61
C PRO A 185 21.57 -2.14 3.85
N ASP A 186 22.28 -3.26 3.80
CA ASP A 186 23.46 -3.44 4.65
C ASP A 186 24.69 -2.95 3.87
N ARG A 187 25.61 -2.29 4.58
CA ARG A 187 26.65 -1.41 4.02
C ARG A 187 27.76 -2.13 3.25
N GLU A 188 27.64 -3.42 2.95
CA GLU A 188 28.67 -4.17 2.20
C GLU A 188 28.18 -5.21 1.16
N LYS A 189 26.88 -5.45 0.97
CA LYS A 189 26.42 -6.32 -0.13
C LYS A 189 24.94 -6.11 -0.42
N HIS A 190 24.64 -5.61 -1.62
CA HIS A 190 23.31 -5.60 -2.23
C HIS A 190 22.77 -7.04 -2.38
N ARG A 191 22.19 -7.62 -1.31
CA ARG A 191 21.60 -8.96 -1.34
C ARG A 191 20.13 -8.89 -0.96
N LEU A 192 19.27 -9.34 -1.88
CA LEU A 192 17.85 -9.57 -1.62
C LEU A 192 17.69 -10.74 -0.65
N GLN A 193 17.03 -10.55 0.48
CA GLN A 193 16.59 -11.65 1.35
C GLN A 193 15.09 -11.87 1.16
N CYS A 194 14.75 -12.93 0.42
CA CYS A 194 13.37 -13.35 0.21
C CYS A 194 13.06 -14.59 1.05
N THR A 195 11.96 -14.55 1.80
CA THR A 195 11.37 -15.70 2.50
C THR A 195 10.02 -15.99 1.86
N CYS A 196 9.89 -17.02 1.02
CA CYS A 196 8.57 -17.47 0.58
C CYS A 196 7.92 -18.28 1.72
N VAL A 197 6.71 -17.89 2.13
CA VAL A 197 5.94 -18.66 3.13
C VAL A 197 5.26 -19.82 2.41
N GLN A 198 5.95 -20.97 2.45
CA GLN A 198 5.49 -22.36 2.36
C GLN A 198 4.35 -22.69 1.38
N SER A 199 4.70 -23.19 0.18
CA SER A 199 3.93 -24.24 -0.47
C SER A 199 4.58 -25.58 -0.12
N LEU A 200 3.86 -26.48 0.57
CA LEU A 200 4.24 -27.89 0.63
C LEU A 200 4.21 -28.44 -0.80
N ILE A 201 5.38 -28.65 -1.40
CA ILE A 201 5.50 -29.40 -2.65
C ILE A 201 5.93 -30.81 -2.26
N MET A 202 4.98 -31.76 -2.28
CA MET A 202 5.21 -33.19 -2.00
C MET A 202 5.93 -33.48 -0.67
N GLY A 203 5.56 -32.78 0.42
CA GLY A 203 6.13 -33.04 1.76
C GLY A 203 7.57 -32.55 1.97
N ARG A 204 8.01 -31.52 1.23
CA ARG A 204 9.35 -30.91 1.35
C ARG A 204 9.25 -29.39 1.48
N ILE A 205 10.16 -28.81 2.26
CA ILE A 205 10.32 -27.36 2.42
C ILE A 205 11.23 -26.87 1.30
N CYS A 206 10.76 -25.99 0.41
CA CYS A 206 11.55 -25.46 -0.70
C CYS A 206 11.85 -23.97 -0.53
N LEU A 207 13.11 -23.58 -0.72
CA LEU A 207 13.61 -22.21 -0.72
C LEU A 207 14.02 -21.80 -2.15
N PHE A 208 13.75 -20.55 -2.51
CA PHE A 208 14.14 -19.97 -3.80
C PHE A 208 15.37 -19.08 -3.63
N GLY A 209 16.39 -19.34 -4.45
CA GLY A 209 17.61 -18.55 -4.54
C GLY A 209 17.47 -17.35 -5.49
N PRO A 210 18.46 -16.42 -5.48
CA PRO A 210 18.42 -15.17 -6.25
C PRO A 210 18.52 -15.34 -7.78
N ASN A 211 18.81 -16.55 -8.28
CA ASN A 211 18.90 -16.88 -9.72
C ASN A 211 17.79 -17.83 -10.19
N GLU A 212 16.63 -17.85 -9.51
CA GLU A 212 15.54 -18.83 -9.76
C GLU A 212 15.89 -20.29 -9.41
N ASP A 213 17.05 -20.54 -8.81
CA ASP A 213 17.42 -21.87 -8.30
C ASP A 213 16.50 -22.30 -7.13
N VAL A 214 16.00 -23.53 -7.17
CA VAL A 214 15.10 -24.08 -6.13
C VAL A 214 15.81 -25.15 -5.32
N HIS A 215 15.93 -24.93 -4.02
CA HIS A 215 16.48 -25.91 -3.07
C HIS A 215 15.38 -26.46 -2.16
N CYS A 216 15.09 -27.76 -2.29
CA CYS A 216 14.09 -28.44 -1.47
C CYS A 216 14.73 -29.36 -0.42
N PHE A 217 14.40 -29.13 0.84
CA PHE A 217 14.81 -29.91 2.00
C PHE A 217 13.73 -30.92 2.39
N LYS A 218 14.15 -32.12 2.77
CA LYS A 218 13.27 -33.15 3.33
C LYS A 218 13.00 -32.78 4.80
N GLU A 219 11.74 -32.72 5.22
CA GLU A 219 11.40 -32.61 6.65
C GLU A 219 12.07 -33.77 7.39
N ARG A 220 12.73 -33.47 8.51
CA ARG A 220 13.26 -34.45 9.45
C ARG A 220 12.24 -34.66 10.55
#